data_AF-A0A4V2Q8M3-F1
#
_entry.id   AF-A0A4V2Q8M3-F1
#
_cell.length_a   1.000
_cell.length_b   1.000
_cell.length_c   1.000
_cell.angle_alpha   90.00
_cell.angle_beta   90.00
_cell.angle_gamma   90.00
#
_symmetry.space_group_name_H-M   'P 1'
#
loop_
_entity.id
_entity.type
_entity.pdbx_description
1 polymer ?
#
loop_
_entity_poly.entity_id
_entity_poly.type
_entity_poly.pdbx_seq_one_letter_code
_entity_poly.pdbx_strand_id
1 'polypeptide(L)'
;MDCIREAENYLRYYRELNKSVEHADRMIGQLTWQTAPKGLGAVSMDVTGVRASQSHDTLNQIFQLQKWQEMRELTLTEMEKVEDVLHSICQEAGCAQYKDVLTMWYVEKLDKDMIADKFGYSSRQSVYDMKNKAIRKFAVALFGVTALKAI
;
A
#
# COMPACT_ATOMS: atom_id res chain seq x y z
N MET A 1 -15.34 4.70 21.98
CA MET A 1 -14.58 4.32 20.77
C MET A 1 -13.20 4.90 20.93
N ASP A 2 -12.15 4.09 20.84
CA ASP A 2 -10.77 4.59 20.93
C ASP A 2 -10.31 5.06 19.55
N CYS A 3 -10.61 6.32 19.22
CA CYS A 3 -10.35 6.88 17.90
C CYS A 3 -8.86 6.92 17.54
N ILE A 4 -7.97 7.02 18.53
CA ILE A 4 -6.52 6.98 18.29
C ILE A 4 -6.12 5.59 17.87
N ARG A 5 -6.56 4.56 18.59
CA ARG A 5 -6.26 3.17 18.22
C ARG A 5 -6.83 2.80 16.84
N GLU A 6 -8.03 3.26 16.52
CA GLU A 6 -8.60 3.02 15.17
C GLU A 6 -7.80 3.75 14.09
N ALA A 7 -7.35 4.98 14.33
CA ALA A 7 -6.48 5.70 13.40
C ALA A 7 -5.14 4.97 13.18
N GLU A 8 -4.55 4.41 14.24
CA GLU A 8 -3.36 3.55 14.10
C GLU A 8 -3.65 2.29 13.29
N ASN A 9 -4.82 1.68 13.46
CA ASN A 9 -5.23 0.51 12.67
C ASN A 9 -5.37 0.87 11.19
N TYR A 10 -5.92 2.04 10.85
CA TYR A 10 -5.97 2.53 9.47
C TYR A 10 -4.58 2.59 8.83
N LEU A 11 -3.58 3.12 9.52
CA LEU A 11 -2.20 3.17 9.01
C LEU A 11 -1.57 1.76 8.90
N ARG A 12 -1.93 0.84 9.79
CA ARG A 12 -1.50 -0.57 9.68
C ARG A 12 -2.14 -1.25 8.47
N TYR A 13 -3.43 -1.04 8.23
CA TYR A 13 -4.09 -1.56 7.04
C TYR A 13 -3.52 -0.96 5.78
N TYR A 14 -3.22 0.34 5.76
CA TYR A 14 -2.54 0.99 4.66
C TYR A 14 -1.20 0.31 4.31
N ARG A 15 -0.43 -0.13 5.32
CA ARG A 15 0.77 -0.95 5.09
C ARG A 15 0.46 -2.30 4.46
N GLU A 16 -0.58 -3.00 4.92
CA GLU A 16 -0.98 -4.29 4.34
C GLU A 16 -1.52 -4.13 2.91
N LEU A 17 -2.21 -3.02 2.60
CA LEU A 17 -2.64 -2.68 1.24
C LEU A 17 -1.43 -2.46 0.32
N ASN A 18 -0.40 -1.74 0.78
CA ASN A 18 0.87 -1.60 0.03
C ASN A 18 1.48 -2.96 -0.33
N LYS A 19 1.58 -3.88 0.64
CA LYS A 19 2.08 -5.25 0.38
C LYS A 19 1.18 -6.03 -0.57
N SER A 20 -0.13 -5.83 -0.49
CA SER A 20 -1.10 -6.45 -1.40
C SER A 20 -0.88 -5.99 -2.84
N VAL A 21 -0.65 -4.69 -3.05
CA VAL A 21 -0.30 -4.13 -4.37
C VAL A 21 1.01 -4.71 -4.88
N GLU A 22 2.06 -4.76 -4.06
CA GLU A 22 3.34 -5.38 -4.46
C GLU A 22 3.18 -6.85 -4.86
N HIS A 23 2.33 -7.59 -4.14
CA HIS A 23 2.03 -8.97 -4.48
C HIS A 23 1.25 -9.06 -5.80
N ALA A 24 0.24 -8.22 -6.00
CA ALA A 24 -0.50 -8.15 -7.26
C ALA A 24 0.43 -7.83 -8.44
N ASP A 25 1.35 -6.88 -8.28
CA ASP A 25 2.36 -6.52 -9.29
C ASP A 25 3.25 -7.72 -9.67
N ARG A 26 3.69 -8.49 -8.66
CA ARG A 26 4.46 -9.73 -8.91
C ARG A 26 3.65 -10.75 -9.70
N MET A 27 2.38 -10.96 -9.33
CA MET A 27 1.49 -11.90 -10.01
C MET A 27 1.19 -11.47 -11.45
N ILE A 28 0.91 -10.19 -11.68
CA ILE A 28 0.71 -9.61 -13.01
C ILE A 28 1.97 -9.80 -13.85
N GLY A 29 3.15 -9.49 -13.30
CA GLY A 29 4.42 -9.67 -14.00
C GLY A 29 4.67 -11.14 -14.41
N GLN A 30 4.41 -12.08 -13.50
CA GLN A 30 4.55 -13.51 -13.78
C GLN A 30 3.59 -13.98 -14.88
N LEU A 31 2.30 -13.63 -14.79
CA LEU A 31 1.30 -14.03 -15.78
C LEU A 31 1.55 -13.38 -17.14
N THR A 32 2.01 -12.12 -17.15
CA THR A 32 2.38 -11.42 -18.39
C THR A 32 3.54 -12.12 -19.09
N TRP A 33 4.56 -12.56 -18.34
CA TRP A 33 5.68 -13.33 -18.89
C TRP A 33 5.26 -14.71 -19.42
N GLN A 34 4.33 -15.38 -18.74
CA GLN A 34 3.81 -16.69 -19.16
C GLN A 34 2.90 -16.60 -20.41
N THR A 35 2.12 -15.53 -20.50
CA THR A 35 1.19 -15.28 -21.63
C THR A 35 1.90 -14.67 -22.84
N ALA A 36 3.11 -14.11 -22.65
CA ALA A 36 3.90 -13.56 -23.74
C ALA A 36 4.21 -14.65 -24.78
N PRO A 37 3.99 -14.39 -26.09
CA PRO A 37 4.30 -15.36 -27.12
C PRO A 37 5.79 -15.69 -27.06
N LYS A 38 6.12 -16.95 -26.73
CA LYS A 38 7.51 -17.41 -26.76
C LYS A 38 7.99 -17.31 -28.20
N GLY A 39 8.97 -16.44 -28.44
CA GLY A 39 9.65 -16.36 -29.74
C GLY A 39 10.05 -17.76 -30.20
N LEU A 40 9.84 -18.04 -31.49
CA LEU A 40 10.00 -19.33 -32.15
C LEU A 40 11.31 -20.04 -31.76
N GLY A 41 11.29 -20.82 -30.67
CA GLY A 41 12.27 -21.85 -30.42
C GLY A 41 11.94 -23.00 -31.34
N ALA A 42 12.86 -23.35 -32.25
CA ALA A 42 12.70 -24.36 -33.29
C ALA A 42 11.89 -25.57 -32.79
N VAL A 43 10.65 -25.69 -33.25
CA VAL A 43 9.78 -26.82 -32.95
C VAL A 43 10.13 -27.92 -33.94
N SER A 44 10.72 -29.02 -33.47
CA SER A 44 10.71 -30.28 -34.20
C SER A 44 9.25 -30.68 -34.42
N MET A 45 8.81 -30.69 -35.67
CA MET A 45 7.47 -31.15 -36.03
C MET A 45 7.43 -32.67 -35.96
N ASP A 46 6.95 -33.21 -34.85
CA ASP A 46 6.36 -34.54 -34.86
C ASP A 46 4.88 -34.43 -35.23
N VAL A 47 4.54 -35.10 -36.33
CA VAL A 47 3.22 -35.10 -36.98
C VAL A 47 2.29 -36.04 -36.23
N THR A 48 1.71 -35.59 -35.11
CA THR A 48 0.45 -36.15 -34.60
C THR A 48 -0.35 -35.12 -33.80
N GLY A 49 -1.51 -34.74 -34.34
CA GLY A 49 -2.79 -34.60 -33.62
C GLY A 49 -2.91 -33.60 -32.47
N VAL A 50 -3.38 -32.39 -32.80
CA VAL A 50 -4.25 -31.50 -31.99
C VAL A 50 -3.82 -31.22 -30.54
N ARG A 51 -3.17 -30.06 -30.33
CA ARG A 51 -2.97 -29.45 -29.00
C ARG A 51 -4.27 -28.83 -28.45
N ALA A 52 -5.24 -29.64 -28.04
CA ALA A 52 -6.48 -29.14 -27.42
C ALA A 52 -6.29 -28.56 -26.00
N SER A 53 -5.15 -28.81 -25.36
CA SER A 53 -4.88 -28.40 -23.97
C SER A 53 -4.39 -26.95 -23.81
N GLN A 54 -3.79 -26.32 -24.85
CA GLN A 54 -3.13 -25.01 -24.69
C GLN A 54 -4.09 -23.80 -24.71
N SER A 55 -5.22 -23.90 -25.41
CA SER A 55 -6.16 -22.78 -25.58
C SER A 55 -6.95 -22.46 -24.30
N HIS A 56 -7.40 -23.48 -23.58
CA HIS A 56 -8.10 -23.32 -22.30
C HIS A 56 -7.20 -22.70 -21.21
N ASP A 57 -5.92 -23.08 -21.20
CA ASP A 57 -4.95 -22.55 -20.24
C ASP A 57 -4.65 -21.06 -20.51
N THR A 58 -4.54 -20.66 -21.78
CA THR A 58 -4.32 -19.26 -22.17
C THR A 58 -5.49 -18.36 -21.77
N LEU A 59 -6.74 -18.77 -22.02
CA LEU A 59 -7.93 -18.00 -21.63
C LEU A 59 -8.04 -17.87 -20.10
N ASN A 60 -7.72 -18.93 -19.36
CA ASN A 60 -7.68 -18.89 -17.91
C ASN A 60 -6.61 -17.91 -17.40
N GLN A 61 -5.41 -17.92 -17.99
CA GLN A 61 -4.33 -16.99 -17.62
C GLN A 61 -4.70 -15.52 -17.88
N ILE A 62 -5.34 -15.22 -19.01
CA ILE A 62 -5.84 -13.86 -19.33
C ILE A 62 -6.89 -13.42 -18.30
N PHE A 63 -7.84 -14.29 -17.96
CA PHE A 63 -8.86 -13.99 -16.95
C PHE A 63 -8.24 -13.71 -15.58
N GLN A 64 -7.26 -14.52 -15.16
CA GLN A 64 -6.53 -14.29 -13.90
C GLN A 64 -5.79 -12.95 -13.93
N LEU A 65 -5.11 -12.62 -15.03
CA LEU A 65 -4.42 -11.34 -15.20
C LEU A 65 -5.38 -10.16 -15.03
N GLN A 66 -6.55 -10.21 -15.66
CA GLN A 66 -7.59 -9.20 -15.52
C GLN A 66 -8.04 -9.06 -14.06
N LYS A 67 -8.22 -10.18 -13.34
CA LYS A 67 -8.60 -10.16 -11.92
C LYS A 67 -7.56 -9.54 -11.02
N TRP A 68 -6.27 -9.81 -11.27
CA TRP A 68 -5.18 -9.18 -10.52
C TRP A 68 -5.10 -7.68 -10.80
N GLN A 69 -5.30 -7.25 -12.05
CA GLN A 69 -5.35 -5.83 -12.40
C GLN A 69 -6.52 -5.11 -11.73
N GLU A 70 -7.73 -5.67 -11.79
CA GLU A 70 -8.92 -5.11 -11.15
C GLU A 70 -8.72 -4.96 -9.63
N MET A 71 -8.20 -6.01 -8.97
CA MET A 71 -7.93 -5.96 -7.53
C MET A 71 -6.85 -4.92 -7.18
N ARG A 72 -5.80 -4.81 -8.00
CA ARG A 72 -4.74 -3.79 -7.83
C ARG A 72 -5.32 -2.39 -7.94
N GLU A 73 -6.13 -2.10 -8.96
CA GLU A 73 -6.74 -0.79 -9.16
C GLU A 73 -7.65 -0.41 -7.99
N LEU A 74 -8.54 -1.31 -7.56
CA LEU A 74 -9.40 -1.08 -6.40
C LEU A 74 -8.59 -0.81 -5.13
N THR A 75 -7.50 -1.56 -4.92
CA THR A 75 -6.62 -1.37 -3.76
C THR A 75 -5.95 0.01 -3.81
N LEU A 76 -5.47 0.44 -4.97
CA LEU A 76 -4.86 1.77 -5.14
C LEU A 76 -5.85 2.90 -4.87
N THR A 77 -7.10 2.78 -5.32
CA THR A 77 -8.16 3.76 -5.03
C THR A 77 -8.44 3.87 -3.53
N GLU A 78 -8.48 2.76 -2.79
CA GLU A 78 -8.64 2.83 -1.33
C GLU A 78 -7.41 3.44 -0.63
N MET A 79 -6.21 3.16 -1.15
CA MET A 79 -4.97 3.76 -0.65
C MET A 79 -4.94 5.28 -0.87
N GLU A 80 -5.45 5.77 -2.00
CA GLU A 80 -5.53 7.20 -2.31
C GLU A 80 -6.35 7.97 -1.26
N LYS A 81 -7.48 7.40 -0.81
CA LYS A 81 -8.29 8.00 0.27
C LYS A 81 -7.50 8.20 1.56
N VAL A 82 -6.64 7.23 1.92
CA VAL A 82 -5.78 7.34 3.10
C VAL A 82 -4.73 8.43 2.89
N GLU A 83 -4.18 8.51 1.67
CA GLU A 83 -3.18 9.53 1.32
C GLU A 83 -3.73 10.94 1.29
N ASP A 84 -4.97 11.13 0.86
CA ASP A 84 -5.66 12.42 0.92
C ASP A 84 -5.79 12.90 2.37
N VAL A 85 -6.18 12.01 3.28
CA VAL A 85 -6.28 12.34 4.70
C VAL A 85 -4.90 12.65 5.29
N LEU A 86 -3.89 11.84 4.98
CA LEU A 86 -2.50 12.08 5.41
C LEU A 86 -1.93 13.40 4.84
N HIS A 87 -2.32 13.78 3.62
CA HIS A 87 -1.93 15.06 3.03
C HIS A 87 -2.65 16.24 3.71
N SER A 88 -3.95 16.08 4.00
CA SER A 88 -4.76 17.13 4.64
C SER A 88 -4.19 17.58 5.99
N ILE A 89 -3.65 16.66 6.79
CA ILE A 89 -3.09 16.98 8.11
C ILE A 89 -1.79 17.77 8.05
N CYS A 90 -1.15 17.87 6.88
CA CYS A 90 0.12 18.55 6.67
C CYS A 90 -0.01 20.02 6.21
N GLN A 91 -1.23 20.50 5.97
CA GLN A 91 -1.44 21.83 5.35
C GLN A 91 -1.21 23.02 6.30
N GLU A 92 -1.20 22.80 7.62
CA GLU A 92 -0.98 23.87 8.60
C GLU A 92 0.50 24.07 8.95
N ALA A 93 0.84 25.29 9.34
CA ALA A 93 2.19 25.64 9.80
C ALA A 93 2.63 24.72 10.96
N GLY A 94 3.83 24.13 10.83
CA GLY A 94 4.39 23.20 11.80
C GLY A 94 3.88 21.74 11.69
N CYS A 95 3.01 21.44 10.74
CA CYS A 95 2.49 20.08 10.52
C CYS A 95 3.07 19.38 9.27
N ALA A 96 3.99 20.02 8.54
CA ALA A 96 4.50 19.53 7.25
C ALA A 96 5.07 18.09 7.31
N GLN A 97 5.63 17.71 8.45
CA GLN A 97 6.28 16.41 8.67
C GLN A 97 5.34 15.33 9.27
N TYR A 98 4.05 15.64 9.45
CA TYR A 98 3.12 14.72 10.10
C TYR A 98 2.83 13.48 9.28
N LYS A 99 2.69 13.60 7.96
CA LYS A 99 2.60 12.44 7.08
C LYS A 99 3.85 11.58 7.20
N ASP A 100 5.02 12.20 7.04
CA ASP A 100 6.31 11.51 7.04
C ASP A 100 6.54 10.72 8.34
N VAL A 101 6.29 11.32 9.51
CA VAL A 101 6.47 10.63 10.78
C VAL A 101 5.51 9.45 10.93
N LEU A 102 4.25 9.59 10.48
CA LEU A 102 3.27 8.51 10.56
C LEU A 102 3.61 7.37 9.58
N THR A 103 4.04 7.70 8.36
CA THR A 103 4.49 6.72 7.36
C THR A 103 5.71 5.95 7.86
N MET A 104 6.76 6.65 8.31
CA MET A 104 7.97 6.01 8.83
C MET A 104 7.66 5.09 10.03
N TRP A 105 6.76 5.53 10.91
CA TRP A 105 6.45 4.79 12.14
C TRP A 105 5.53 3.58 11.93
N TYR A 106 4.43 3.75 11.20
CA TYR A 106 3.39 2.74 11.09
C TYR A 106 3.50 1.89 9.82
N VAL A 107 4.00 2.47 8.73
CA VAL A 107 4.10 1.81 7.41
C VAL A 107 5.49 1.20 7.22
N GLU A 108 6.55 2.00 7.32
CA GLU A 108 7.93 1.53 7.15
C GLU A 108 8.45 0.75 8.36
N LYS A 109 7.85 0.97 9.55
CA LYS A 109 8.29 0.38 10.83
C LYS A 109 9.76 0.71 11.17
N LEU A 110 10.20 1.93 10.85
CA LEU A 110 11.52 2.39 11.24
C LEU A 110 11.64 2.52 12.76
N ASP A 111 12.85 2.30 13.29
CA ASP A 111 13.12 2.58 14.69
C ASP A 111 13.13 4.10 14.93
N LYS A 112 12.65 4.50 16.11
CA LYS A 112 12.63 5.89 16.60
C LYS A 112 13.96 6.62 16.45
N ASP A 113 15.10 5.93 16.55
CA ASP A 113 16.42 6.56 16.38
C ASP A 113 16.66 6.97 14.94
N MET A 114 16.34 6.10 13.99
CA MET A 114 16.41 6.42 12.56
C MET A 114 15.46 7.54 12.17
N ILE A 115 14.28 7.59 12.80
CA ILE A 115 13.30 8.66 12.59
C ILE A 115 13.84 9.99 13.14
N ALA A 116 14.44 9.98 14.35
CA ALA A 116 15.05 11.17 14.95
C ALA A 116 16.17 11.73 14.06
N ASP A 117 17.05 10.84 13.56
CA ASP A 117 18.14 11.20 12.66
C ASP A 117 17.62 11.81 11.35
N LYS A 118 16.60 11.21 10.73
CA LYS A 118 15.97 11.74 9.51
C LYS A 118 15.39 13.15 9.69
N PHE A 119 14.83 13.46 10.86
CA PHE A 119 14.27 14.78 11.17
C PHE A 119 15.28 15.75 11.78
N GLY A 120 16.52 15.32 12.01
CA GLY A 120 17.55 16.15 12.66
C GLY A 120 17.25 16.47 14.13
N TYR A 121 16.43 15.66 14.81
CA TYR A 121 16.13 15.85 16.21
C TYR A 121 17.20 15.22 17.11
N SER A 122 17.71 16.01 18.06
CA SER A 122 18.66 15.52 19.06
C SER A 122 18.03 14.61 20.12
N SER A 123 16.70 14.51 20.19
CA SER A 123 15.99 13.73 21.22
C SER A 123 14.86 12.87 20.65
N ARG A 124 14.75 11.64 21.19
CA ARG A 124 13.65 10.70 20.92
C ARG A 124 12.29 11.26 21.36
N GLN A 125 12.26 12.03 22.44
CA GLN A 125 11.02 12.59 22.99
C GLN A 125 10.34 13.50 21.97
N SER A 126 11.12 14.28 21.22
CA SER A 126 10.63 15.14 20.14
C SER A 126 9.90 14.34 19.05
N VAL A 127 10.40 13.15 18.71
CA VAL A 127 9.74 12.27 17.73
C VAL A 127 8.44 11.71 18.28
N TYR A 128 8.40 11.25 19.54
CA TYR A 128 7.16 10.76 20.15
C TYR A 128 6.09 11.85 20.24
N ASP A 129 6.48 13.06 20.63
CA ASP A 129 5.57 14.19 20.73
C ASP A 129 5.01 14.56 19.36
N MET A 130 5.86 14.59 18.32
CA MET A 130 5.44 14.82 16.94
C MET A 130 4.50 13.73 16.44
N LYS A 131 4.85 12.45 16.64
CA LYS A 131 4.00 11.29 16.28
C LYS A 131 2.65 11.35 16.98
N ASN A 132 2.63 11.68 18.27
CA ASN A 132 1.40 11.78 19.07
C ASN A 132 0.52 12.96 18.64
N LYS A 133 1.11 14.08 18.21
CA LYS A 133 0.35 15.20 17.63
C LYS A 133 -0.21 14.83 16.25
N ALA A 134 0.61 14.20 15.41
CA ALA A 134 0.22 13.76 14.08
C ALA A 134 -0.94 12.75 14.12
N ILE A 135 -0.85 11.71 14.96
CA ILE A 135 -1.91 10.68 15.04
C ILE A 135 -3.24 11.24 15.57
N ARG A 136 -3.18 12.20 16.50
CA ARG A 136 -4.38 12.89 16.99
C ARG A 136 -5.05 13.69 15.89
N LYS A 137 -4.26 14.44 15.11
CA LYS A 137 -4.76 15.20 13.98
C LYS A 137 -5.33 14.30 12.89
N PHE A 138 -4.67 13.18 12.61
CA PHE A 138 -5.14 12.15 11.70
C PHE A 138 -6.46 11.52 12.16
N ALA A 139 -6.59 11.19 13.45
CA ALA A 139 -7.83 10.67 14.02
C ALA A 139 -9.00 11.67 13.92
N VAL A 140 -8.73 12.96 14.14
CA VAL A 140 -9.74 14.02 13.94
C VAL A 140 -10.12 14.15 12.48
N ALA A 141 -9.18 14.07 11.55
CA ALA A 141 -9.48 14.11 10.12
C ALA A 141 -10.32 12.92 9.66
N LEU A 142 -10.11 11.72 10.22
CA LEU A 142 -10.89 10.52 9.90
C LEU A 142 -12.28 10.49 10.54
N PHE A 143 -12.38 10.84 11.83
CA PHE A 143 -13.58 10.57 12.64
C PHE A 143 -14.29 11.85 13.13
N GLY A 144 -13.76 13.03 12.80
CA GLY A 144 -14.33 14.32 13.14
C GLY A 144 -14.55 14.53 14.65
N VAL A 145 -15.76 14.99 14.99
CA VAL A 145 -16.18 15.31 16.38
C VAL A 145 -16.05 14.11 17.32
N THR A 146 -16.18 12.88 16.83
CA THR A 146 -16.06 11.67 17.66
C THR A 146 -14.64 11.54 18.22
N ALA A 147 -13.62 11.81 17.40
CA ALA A 147 -12.23 11.84 17.87
C ALA A 147 -11.95 13.04 18.76
N LEU A 148 -12.50 14.22 18.45
CA LEU A 148 -12.30 15.42 19.27
C LEU A 148 -12.77 15.25 20.72
N LYS A 149 -13.86 14.51 20.95
CA LYS A 149 -14.37 14.19 22.30
C LYS A 149 -13.56 13.14 23.05
N ALA A 150 -12.71 12.40 22.36
CA ALA A 150 -11.94 11.28 22.90
C ALA A 150 -10.46 11.61 23.16
N ILE A 151 -10.02 12.82 22.79
CA ILE A 151 -8.63 13.31 22.89
C ILE A 151 -8.45 14.19 24.12
#